data_AF-A0A8J7VSE6-F1
#
_entry.id   AF-A0A8J7VSE6-F1
#
_cell.length_a   1.000
_cell.length_b   1.000
_cell.length_c   1.000
_cell.angle_alpha   90.00
_cell.angle_beta   90.00
_cell.angle_gamma   90.00
#
_symmetry.space_group_name_H-M   'P 1'
#
loop_
_entity.id
_entity.type
_entity.pdbx_description
1 polymer ?
#
loop_
_entity_poly.entity_id
_entity_poly.type
_entity_poly.pdbx_seq_one_letter_code
_entity_poly.pdbx_strand_id
1 'polypeptide(L)' 'MSEPSASSSATAVRSGALALAWTGKRLPLQVLRSAAGHYIGTQDDEGPVSRESVEYFPTHLAAQRALDTHAWTQRAHP' A
#
# COMPACT_ATOMS: atom_id res chain seq x y z
N MET A 1 -25.14 -31.07 -15.62
CA MET A 1 -24.75 -30.43 -14.34
C MET A 1 -23.70 -29.39 -14.70
N SER A 2 -24.06 -28.11 -14.68
CA SER A 2 -23.17 -27.03 -15.10
C SER A 2 -22.49 -26.47 -13.86
N GLU A 3 -21.16 -26.57 -13.79
CA GLU A 3 -20.36 -25.97 -12.74
C GLU A 3 -20.37 -24.43 -12.87
N PRO A 4 -20.48 -23.67 -11.76
CA PRO A 4 -20.35 -22.23 -11.83
C PRO A 4 -18.86 -21.87 -11.96
N SER A 5 -18.55 -21.19 -13.06
CA SER A 5 -17.25 -20.59 -13.35
C SER A 5 -16.81 -19.72 -12.18
N ALA A 6 -15.67 -20.05 -11.57
CA ALA A 6 -15.05 -19.24 -10.53
C ALA A 6 -14.63 -17.90 -11.15
N SER A 7 -15.43 -16.85 -10.90
CA SER A 7 -15.07 -15.48 -11.22
C SER A 7 -13.82 -15.12 -10.42
N SER A 8 -12.65 -15.21 -11.05
CA SER A 8 -11.40 -14.72 -10.50
C SER A 8 -11.46 -13.19 -10.47
N SER A 9 -12.05 -12.64 -9.43
CA SER A 9 -12.00 -11.20 -9.14
C SER A 9 -10.55 -10.84 -8.92
N ALA A 10 -9.87 -10.37 -9.97
CA ALA A 10 -8.54 -9.78 -9.86
C ALA A 10 -8.61 -8.70 -8.77
N THR A 11 -7.97 -8.94 -7.63
CA THR A 11 -7.91 -7.98 -6.53
C THR A 11 -7.35 -6.69 -7.11
N ALA A 12 -8.19 -5.65 -7.21
CA ALA A 12 -7.75 -4.36 -7.70
C ALA A 12 -6.59 -3.90 -6.83
N VAL A 13 -5.40 -3.79 -7.44
CA VAL A 13 -4.20 -3.37 -6.73
C VAL A 13 -4.43 -1.95 -6.23
N ARG A 14 -4.45 -1.78 -4.90
CA ARG A 14 -4.62 -0.47 -4.29
C ARG A 14 -3.39 0.37 -4.59
N SER A 15 -3.58 1.55 -5.19
CA SER A 15 -2.51 2.49 -5.54
C SER A 15 -2.40 3.63 -4.53
N GLY A 16 -1.19 4.16 -4.33
CA GLY A 16 -0.94 5.28 -3.41
C GLY A 16 -1.61 6.58 -3.84
N ALA A 17 -2.33 7.21 -2.91
CA ALA A 17 -3.04 8.46 -3.17
C ALA A 17 -2.07 9.64 -3.24
N LEU A 18 -1.08 9.70 -2.34
CA LEU A 18 -0.07 10.75 -2.36
C LEU A 18 0.89 10.58 -3.53
N ALA A 19 1.27 9.34 -3.88
CA ALA A 19 2.06 9.07 -5.08
C ALA A 19 1.39 9.66 -6.33
N LEU A 20 0.10 9.36 -6.51
CA LEU A 20 -0.65 9.86 -7.66
C LEU A 20 -0.80 11.38 -7.63
N ALA A 21 -1.16 11.96 -6.47
CA ALA A 21 -1.43 13.39 -6.34
C ALA A 21 -0.17 14.26 -6.53
N TRP A 22 0.99 13.81 -6.06
CA TRP A 22 2.21 14.63 -6.02
C TRP A 22 3.21 14.32 -7.13
N THR A 23 3.18 13.10 -7.68
CA THR A 23 4.11 12.68 -8.75
C THR A 23 3.42 12.30 -10.06
N GLY A 24 2.09 12.15 -10.06
CA GLY A 24 1.34 11.62 -11.20
C GLY A 24 1.52 10.12 -11.42
N LYS A 25 2.34 9.43 -10.62
CA LYS A 25 2.62 7.99 -10.77
C LYS A 25 1.57 7.15 -10.03
N ARG A 26 0.97 6.19 -10.73
CA ARG A 26 0.06 5.20 -10.13
C ARG A 26 0.86 3.99 -9.66
N LEU A 27 1.38 4.08 -8.45
CA LEU A 27 2.22 3.04 -7.85
C LEU A 27 1.44 2.17 -6.86
N PRO A 28 1.69 0.86 -6.79
CA PRO A 28 1.01 -0.04 -5.86
C PRO A 28 1.42 0.22 -4.41
N LEU A 29 0.46 0.16 -3.50
CA LEU A 29 0.70 0.18 -2.06
C LEU A 29 1.48 -1.06 -1.65
N GLN A 30 2.52 -0.85 -0.84
CA GLN A 30 3.36 -1.90 -0.29
C GLN A 30 3.94 -1.49 1.07
N VAL A 31 4.49 -2.46 1.79
CA VAL A 31 5.19 -2.20 3.05
C VAL A 31 6.62 -1.77 2.75
N LEU A 32 7.01 -0.62 3.30
CA LEU A 32 8.36 -0.06 3.23
C LEU A 32 8.94 0.08 4.64
N ARG A 33 10.25 0.36 4.72
CA ARG A 33 10.98 0.50 5.99
C ARG A 33 11.81 1.78 6.01
N SER A 34 11.83 2.45 7.15
CA SER A 34 12.75 3.55 7.48
C SER A 34 13.39 3.33 8.86
N ALA A 35 14.20 4.30 9.30
CA ALA A 35 14.75 4.29 10.66
C ALA A 35 13.66 4.37 11.76
N ALA A 36 12.48 4.93 11.45
CA ALA A 36 11.38 5.06 12.39
C ALA A 36 10.49 3.80 12.49
N GLY A 37 10.66 2.83 11.60
CA GLY A 37 9.87 1.60 11.57
C GLY A 37 9.38 1.23 10.16
N HIS A 38 8.37 0.37 10.09
CA HIS A 38 7.73 0.00 8.83
C HIS A 38 6.53 0.90 8.56
N TYR A 39 6.18 1.13 7.31
CA TYR A 39 5.04 1.96 6.94
C TYR A 39 4.45 1.47 5.63
N ILE A 40 3.24 1.91 5.32
CA ILE A 40 2.60 1.63 4.03
C ILE A 40 2.91 2.81 3.12
N GLY A 41 3.42 2.52 1.94
CA GLY A 41 3.88 3.52 0.99
C GLY A 41 3.91 2.99 -0.44
N THR A 42 4.58 3.74 -1.31
CA THR A 42 4.85 3.32 -2.68
C THR A 42 6.33 3.46 -2.99
N GLN A 43 6.84 2.60 -3.86
CA GLN A 43 8.20 2.70 -4.40
C GLN A 43 8.16 2.49 -5.91
N ASP A 44 9.15 3.04 -6.59
CA ASP A 44 9.51 2.71 -7.96
C ASP A 44 10.96 2.18 -8.02
N ASP A 45 11.53 2.09 -9.22
CA ASP A 45 12.88 1.57 -9.43
C ASP A 45 13.99 2.46 -8.82
N GLU A 46 13.68 3.73 -8.53
CA GLU A 46 14.61 4.67 -7.91
C GLU A 46 14.51 4.67 -6.37
N GLY A 47 13.40 4.17 -5.82
CA GLY A 47 13.22 3.97 -4.39
C GLY A 47 11.84 4.41 -3.87
N PRO A 48 11.73 4.69 -2.55
CA PRO A 48 10.47 5.14 -1.95
C PRO A 48 9.98 6.47 -2.53
N VAL A 49 8.75 6.47 -3.07
CA VAL A 49 8.13 7.64 -3.70
C VAL A 49 7.21 8.38 -2.73
N SER A 50 6.46 7.63 -1.91
CA SER A 50 5.54 8.23 -0.94
C SER A 50 5.38 7.36 0.30
N ARG A 51 5.15 8.01 1.44
CA ARG A 51 4.58 7.38 2.63
C ARG A 51 3.09 7.69 2.67
N GLU A 52 2.29 6.63 2.57
CA GLU A 52 0.83 6.70 2.48
C GLU A 52 0.17 6.54 3.85
N SER A 53 0.74 5.74 4.77
CA SER A 53 0.23 5.64 6.15
C SER A 53 0.67 6.78 7.06
N VAL A 54 -0.22 7.17 7.97
CA VAL A 54 0.14 8.02 9.12
C VAL A 54 1.04 7.23 10.07
N GLU A 55 0.70 5.96 10.30
CA GLU A 55 1.32 5.07 11.27
C GLU A 55 2.68 4.55 10.81
N TYR A 56 3.57 4.38 11.79
CA TYR A 56 4.68 3.45 11.71
C TYR A 56 4.32 2.17 12.48
N PHE A 57 4.73 1.04 11.94
CA PHE A 57 4.52 -0.28 12.51
C PHE A 57 5.84 -0.87 13.01
N PRO A 58 5.81 -1.60 14.13
CA PRO A 58 7.03 -2.15 14.73
C PRO A 58 7.66 -3.27 13.87
N THR A 59 6.88 -3.95 13.04
CA THR A 59 7.35 -5.06 12.19
C THR A 59 6.73 -5.00 10.80
N HIS A 60 7.41 -5.61 9.82
CA HIS A 60 6.89 -5.78 8.47
C HIS A 60 5.54 -6.51 8.49
N LEU A 61 5.41 -7.57 9.30
CA LEU A 61 4.18 -8.35 9.40
C LEU A 61 3.00 -7.51 9.92
N ALA A 62 3.24 -6.61 10.89
CA ALA A 62 2.20 -5.72 11.40
C ALA A 62 1.74 -4.73 10.31
N ALA A 63 2.69 -4.15 9.56
CA ALA A 63 2.37 -3.28 8.43
C ALA A 63 1.64 -4.02 7.30
N GLN A 64 2.05 -5.25 6.99
CA GLN A 64 1.41 -6.05 5.94
C GLN A 64 -0.02 -6.41 6.32
N ARG A 65 -0.24 -6.84 7.58
CA ARG A 65 -1.60 -7.09 8.07
C ARG A 65 -2.45 -5.83 7.99
N ALA A 66 -1.93 -4.68 8.43
CA ALA A 66 -2.63 -3.41 8.31
C ALA A 66 -2.97 -3.09 6.85
N LEU A 67 -2.02 -3.27 5.92
CA LEU A 67 -2.25 -3.09 4.49
C LEU A 67 -3.37 -4.00 3.99
N ASP A 68 -3.29 -5.30 4.26
CA ASP A 68 -4.25 -6.31 3.80
C ASP A 68 -5.67 -6.01 4.32
N THR A 69 -5.80 -5.75 5.62
CA THR A 69 -7.09 -5.49 6.28
C THR A 69 -7.56 -4.04 6.19
N HIS A 70 -6.81 -3.16 5.53
CA HIS A 70 -7.05 -1.72 5.52
C HIS A 70 -7.14 -1.07 6.92
N ALA A 71 -6.38 -1.62 7.89
CA ALA A 71 -6.32 -1.13 9.27
C ALA A 71 -5.17 -0.12 9.44
N TRP A 72 -5.18 0.93 8.62
CA TRP A 72 -4.22 2.04 8.64
C TRP A 72 -4.91 3.31 8.15
N THR A 73 -4.35 4.47 8.49
CA THR A 73 -4.93 5.75 8.14
C THR A 73 -4.16 6.39 6.99
N GLN A 74 -4.89 6.77 5.93
CA GLN A 74 -4.29 7.54 4.84
C GLN A 74 -3.79 8.89 5.34
N ARG A 75 -2.53 9.17 5.09
CA ARG A 75 -1.91 10.46 5.38
C ARG A 75 -2.40 11.50 4.38
N ALA A 76 -2.80 12.67 4.89
CA ALA A 76 -3.36 13.74 4.07
C ALA A 76 -2.31 14.49 3.24
N HIS A 77 -1.07 14.55 3.73
CA HIS A 77 0.03 15.33 3.15
C HIS A 77 1.36 14.54 3.20
N PRO A 78 2.30 14.80 2.27
CA PRO A 78 3.58 14.10 2.17
C PRO A 78 4.52 14.31 3.36
#